data_AF-A0A7W0VH03-F1
#
_entry.id   AF-A0A7W0VH03-F1
#
_cell.length_a   1.000
_cell.length_b   1.000
_cell.length_c   1.000
_cell.angle_alpha   90.00
_cell.angle_beta   90.00
_cell.angle_gamma   90.00
#
_symmetry.space_group_name_H-M   'P 1'
#
loop_
_entity.id
_entity.type
_entity.pdbx_description
1 polymer ?
#
loop_
_entity_poly.entity_id
_entity_poly.type
_entity_poly.pdbx_seq_one_letter_code
_entity_poly.pdbx_strand_id
1 'polypeptide(L)'
;MAAESRVLEAGLAQLYAQALVAIARADDQIELEEGQRLQQHIDARTSSPIPLEDLLLVEPLAPLELAEHVRAAEGPFRGGSIHARDLARIIVLDSLSVVLAKGHVSERQAQQIIGFATALGCTIEEVRSMTADLDPWLAQLR
;
A
#
# COMPACT_ATOMS: atom_id res chain seq x y z
N MET A 1 7.54 -12.84 10.43
CA MET A 1 8.90 -12.37 10.05
C MET A 1 8.73 -10.96 9.51
N ALA A 2 9.21 -9.96 10.25
CA ALA A 2 9.05 -8.56 9.90
C ALA A 2 9.70 -8.26 8.54
N ALA A 3 8.94 -7.65 7.62
CA ALA A 3 9.54 -7.02 6.46
C ALA A 3 10.49 -5.94 7.00
N GLU A 4 11.79 -6.15 6.83
CA GLU A 4 12.85 -5.23 7.26
C GLU A 4 12.43 -3.78 6.98
N SER A 5 12.64 -2.89 7.95
CA SER A 5 12.27 -1.48 7.89
C SER A 5 13.14 -0.76 6.86
N ARG A 6 12.84 -1.01 5.59
CA ARG A 6 13.47 -0.40 4.43
C ARG A 6 12.87 0.98 4.26
N VAL A 7 13.73 1.99 4.35
CA VAL A 7 13.39 3.37 4.01
C VAL A 7 13.31 3.48 2.49
N LEU A 8 12.22 4.10 1.99
CA LEU A 8 11.98 4.34 0.57
C LEU A 8 12.61 5.68 0.15
N GLU A 9 13.01 5.76 -1.12
CA GLU A 9 13.45 7.02 -1.73
C GLU A 9 12.28 8.02 -1.77
N ALA A 10 12.55 9.31 -1.58
CA ALA A 10 11.53 10.34 -1.32
C ALA A 10 10.33 10.30 -2.28
N GLY A 11 10.55 10.19 -3.60
CA GLY A 11 9.47 10.14 -4.58
C GLY A 11 8.59 8.89 -4.46
N LEU A 12 9.20 7.74 -4.14
CA LEU A 12 8.46 6.51 -3.92
C LEU A 12 7.79 6.45 -2.55
N ALA A 13 8.43 7.04 -1.54
CA ALA A 13 7.87 7.20 -0.20
C ALA A 13 6.55 7.97 -0.23
N GLN A 14 6.48 9.04 -1.03
CA GLN A 14 5.26 9.81 -1.25
C GLN A 14 4.14 8.96 -1.89
N LEU A 15 4.46 8.21 -2.95
CA LEU A 15 3.50 7.35 -3.64
C LEU A 15 3.02 6.20 -2.74
N TYR A 16 3.92 5.61 -1.96
CA TYR A 16 3.59 4.60 -0.95
C TYR A 16 2.63 5.17 0.11
N ALA A 17 2.92 6.36 0.64
CA ALA A 17 2.06 7.00 1.64
C ALA A 17 0.68 7.31 1.07
N GLN A 18 0.60 7.79 -0.18
CA GLN A 18 -0.66 8.00 -0.88
C GLN A 18 -1.44 6.70 -1.12
N ALA A 19 -0.75 5.60 -1.46
CA ALA A 19 -1.39 4.30 -1.63
C ALA A 19 -1.99 3.78 -0.30
N LEU A 20 -1.26 3.91 0.81
CA LEU A 20 -1.77 3.57 2.15
C LEU A 20 -3.04 4.36 2.49
N VAL A 21 -3.04 5.67 2.23
CA VAL A 21 -4.19 6.54 2.49
C VAL A 21 -5.37 6.19 1.59
N ALA A 22 -5.13 5.96 0.30
CA ALA A 22 -6.18 5.56 -0.65
C ALA A 22 -6.83 4.24 -0.22
N ILE A 23 -6.05 3.29 0.26
CA ILE A 23 -6.55 2.02 0.80
C ILE A 23 -7.33 2.25 2.09
N ALA A 24 -6.75 2.93 3.08
CA ALA A 24 -7.41 3.13 4.38
C ALA A 24 -8.76 3.85 4.22
N ARG A 25 -8.81 4.87 3.33
CA ARG A 25 -9.99 5.68 3.04
C ARG A 25 -11.00 5.01 2.08
N ALA A 26 -10.78 3.77 1.65
CA ALA A 26 -11.61 3.16 0.60
C ALA A 26 -13.09 3.01 0.97
N ASP A 27 -13.42 3.03 2.26
CA ASP A 27 -14.79 3.04 2.79
C ASP A 27 -15.26 4.43 3.25
N ASP A 28 -14.63 5.49 2.74
CA ASP A 28 -14.90 6.90 3.02
C ASP A 28 -14.66 7.32 4.48
N GLN A 29 -14.04 6.47 5.29
CA GLN A 29 -13.72 6.72 6.69
C GLN A 29 -12.29 6.29 7.01
N ILE A 30 -11.67 6.99 7.96
CA ILE A 30 -10.43 6.55 8.59
C ILE A 30 -10.66 6.70 10.09
N GLU A 31 -10.71 5.58 10.79
CA GLU A 31 -10.87 5.58 12.24
C GLU A 31 -9.57 6.01 12.94
N LEU A 32 -9.66 6.37 14.22
CA LEU A 32 -8.53 6.91 14.98
C LEU A 32 -7.34 5.93 14.99
N GLU A 33 -7.63 4.65 15.21
CA GLU A 33 -6.65 3.57 15.25
C GLU A 33 -5.99 3.34 13.89
N GLU A 34 -6.76 3.41 12.80
CA GLU A 34 -6.25 3.34 11.43
C GLU A 34 -5.33 4.53 11.14
N GLY A 35 -5.76 5.75 11.48
CA GLY A 35 -4.97 6.97 11.27
C GLY A 35 -3.63 6.95 12.02
N GLN A 36 -3.65 6.51 13.29
CA GLN A 36 -2.43 6.35 14.09
C GLN A 36 -1.48 5.31 13.49
N ARG A 37 -2.01 4.14 13.08
CA ARG A 37 -1.20 3.09 12.45
C ARG A 37 -0.65 3.51 11.10
N LEU A 38 -1.43 4.26 10.34
CA LEU A 38 -1.03 4.75 9.03
C LEU A 38 0.13 5.75 9.15
N GLN A 39 0.07 6.71 10.06
CA GLN A 39 1.20 7.60 10.32
C GLN A 39 2.45 6.83 10.78
N GLN A 40 2.30 5.85 11.67
CA GLN A 40 3.43 5.01 12.13
C GLN A 40 4.14 4.30 10.98
N HIS A 41 3.38 3.72 10.04
CA HIS A 41 3.95 3.02 8.88
C HIS A 41 4.60 3.98 7.90
N ILE A 42 3.99 5.14 7.65
CA ILE A 42 4.58 6.21 6.83
C ILE A 42 5.91 6.65 7.43
N ASP A 43 5.95 6.97 8.72
CA ASP A 43 7.18 7.41 9.40
C ASP A 43 8.27 6.34 9.37
N ALA A 44 7.90 5.06 9.48
CA ALA A 44 8.86 3.94 9.44
C ALA A 44 9.48 3.70 8.05
N ARG A 45 8.83 4.17 6.98
CA ARG A 45 9.23 3.95 5.58
C ARG A 45 9.76 5.20 4.89
N THR A 46 9.63 6.37 5.51
CA THR A 46 10.02 7.65 4.93
C THR A 46 11.27 8.20 5.63
N SER A 47 12.16 8.83 4.87
CA SER A 47 13.33 9.52 5.44
C SER A 47 13.01 10.95 5.89
N SER A 48 11.89 11.49 5.43
CA SER A 48 11.39 12.81 5.76
C SER A 48 9.93 12.67 6.21
N PRO A 49 9.51 13.34 7.30
CA PRO A 49 8.14 13.25 7.77
C PRO A 49 7.15 13.69 6.70
N ILE A 50 6.11 12.88 6.49
CA ILE A 50 4.98 13.21 5.63
C ILE A 50 3.74 13.25 6.53
N PRO A 51 3.20 14.45 6.85
CA PRO A 51 2.01 14.55 7.69
C PRO A 51 0.81 13.89 7.01
N LEU A 52 0.05 13.10 7.76
CA LEU A 52 -1.19 12.51 7.26
C LEU A 52 -2.18 13.57 6.78
N GLU A 53 -2.27 14.72 7.47
CA GLU A 53 -3.18 15.80 7.07
C GLU A 53 -2.93 16.26 5.63
N ASP A 54 -1.67 16.38 5.22
CA ASP A 54 -1.29 16.78 3.87
C ASP A 54 -1.74 15.75 2.83
N LEU A 55 -1.63 14.46 3.17
CA LEU A 55 -2.06 13.36 2.29
C LEU A 55 -3.58 13.30 2.13
N LEU A 56 -4.35 13.65 3.16
CA LEU A 56 -5.81 13.66 3.12
C LEU A 56 -6.38 14.76 2.22
N LEU A 57 -5.60 15.82 1.96
CA LEU A 57 -5.95 16.93 1.09
C LEU A 57 -5.69 16.65 -0.40
N VAL A 58 -4.94 15.59 -0.72
CA VAL A 58 -4.62 15.20 -2.09
C VAL A 58 -5.64 14.18 -2.61
N GLU A 59 -5.83 14.15 -3.93
CA GLU A 59 -6.65 13.14 -4.59
C GLU A 59 -6.09 11.73 -4.29
N PRO A 60 -6.96 10.74 -3.97
CA PRO A 60 -6.52 9.37 -3.74
C PRO A 60 -5.80 8.80 -4.97
N LEU A 61 -4.60 8.28 -4.76
CA LEU A 61 -3.81 7.65 -5.82
C LEU A 61 -4.53 6.41 -6.36
N ALA A 62 -4.65 6.27 -7.67
CA ALA A 62 -5.20 5.07 -8.27
C ALA A 62 -4.13 3.96 -8.38
N PRO A 63 -4.50 2.66 -8.29
CA PRO A 63 -3.57 1.55 -8.45
C PRO A 63 -2.74 1.58 -9.74
N LEU A 64 -3.37 1.91 -10.86
CA LEU A 64 -2.70 1.98 -12.16
C LEU A 64 -1.71 3.14 -12.23
N GLU A 65 -2.05 4.29 -11.63
CA GLU A 65 -1.15 5.45 -11.58
C GLU A 65 0.12 5.11 -10.79
N LEU A 66 0.00 4.42 -9.65
CA LEU A 66 1.18 3.94 -8.92
C LEU A 66 2.07 3.07 -9.83
N ALA A 67 1.47 2.10 -10.50
CA ALA A 67 2.20 1.17 -11.35
C ALA A 67 2.89 1.87 -12.54
N GLU A 68 2.27 2.91 -13.11
CA GLU A 68 2.89 3.75 -14.13
C GLU A 68 4.12 4.48 -13.61
N HIS A 69 4.04 5.08 -12.42
CA HIS A 69 5.17 5.76 -11.80
C HIS A 69 6.33 4.80 -11.49
N VAL A 70 6.02 3.60 -10.98
CA VAL A 70 7.03 2.57 -10.70
C VAL A 70 7.69 2.07 -11.98
N ARG A 71 6.91 1.76 -13.03
CA ARG A 71 7.46 1.36 -14.33
C ARG A 71 8.33 2.45 -14.97
N ALA A 72 7.93 3.71 -14.85
CA ALA A 72 8.72 4.84 -15.33
C ALA A 72 10.05 4.98 -14.56
N ALA A 73 10.06 4.63 -13.28
CA ALA A 73 11.27 4.64 -12.45
C ALA A 73 12.22 3.46 -12.74
N GLU A 74 11.70 2.28 -13.11
CA GLU A 74 12.45 1.05 -13.44
C GLU A 74 13.13 1.05 -14.84
N GLY A 75 13.25 2.21 -15.49
CA GLY A 75 13.89 2.31 -16.81
C GLY A 75 15.32 1.73 -16.87
N PRO A 76 15.81 1.30 -18.06
CA PRO A 76 17.00 0.45 -18.26
C PRO A 76 18.34 1.02 -17.77
N PHE A 77 18.35 2.24 -17.22
CA PHE A 77 19.53 2.96 -16.77
C PHE A 77 19.51 3.32 -15.27
N ARG A 78 18.52 2.86 -14.48
CA ARG A 78 18.41 3.18 -13.04
C ARG A 78 18.45 1.91 -12.18
N GLY A 79 19.63 1.58 -11.68
CA GLY A 79 19.92 0.33 -10.94
C GLY A 79 19.71 0.37 -9.42
N GLY A 80 18.88 1.27 -8.89
CA GLY A 80 18.72 1.47 -7.44
C GLY A 80 17.33 1.20 -6.86
N SER A 81 16.30 1.05 -7.69
CA SER A 81 14.91 1.04 -7.23
C SER A 81 14.47 -0.33 -6.72
N ILE A 82 13.65 -0.32 -5.66
CA ILE A 82 12.86 -1.48 -5.22
C ILE A 82 12.03 -2.03 -6.38
N HIS A 83 11.95 -3.35 -6.50
CA HIS A 83 11.13 -3.99 -7.52
C HIS A 83 9.64 -3.76 -7.26
N ALA A 84 8.84 -3.59 -8.31
CA ALA A 84 7.39 -3.41 -8.20
C ALA A 84 6.71 -4.46 -7.30
N ARG A 85 7.13 -5.73 -7.38
CA ARG A 85 6.59 -6.82 -6.53
C ARG A 85 6.98 -6.70 -5.05
N ASP A 86 8.18 -6.19 -4.76
CA ASP A 86 8.59 -5.94 -3.38
C ASP A 86 7.79 -4.78 -2.78
N LEU A 87 7.54 -3.73 -3.58
CA LEU A 87 6.65 -2.64 -3.18
C LEU A 87 5.22 -3.13 -2.95
N ALA A 88 4.70 -3.98 -3.84
CA ALA A 88 3.37 -4.57 -3.69
C ALA A 88 3.24 -5.31 -2.37
N ARG A 89 4.26 -6.11 -2.02
CA ARG A 89 4.30 -6.83 -0.74
C ARG A 89 4.31 -5.87 0.46
N ILE A 90 5.11 -4.80 0.41
CA ILE A 90 5.14 -3.79 1.48
C ILE A 90 3.75 -3.14 1.63
N ILE A 91 3.14 -2.70 0.52
CA ILE A 91 1.80 -2.11 0.54
C ILE A 91 0.79 -3.08 1.13
N VAL A 92 0.73 -4.32 0.65
CA VAL A 92 -0.23 -5.31 1.14
C VAL A 92 -0.12 -5.53 2.64
N LEU A 93 1.10 -5.74 3.14
CA LEU A 93 1.31 -6.06 4.56
C LEU A 93 1.09 -4.84 5.46
N ASP A 94 1.61 -3.68 5.07
CA ASP A 94 1.48 -2.46 5.87
C ASP A 94 0.03 -1.97 5.86
N SER A 95 -0.65 -2.00 4.70
CA SER A 95 -2.07 -1.68 4.59
C SER A 95 -2.94 -2.58 5.45
N LEU A 96 -2.71 -3.90 5.44
CA LEU A 96 -3.45 -4.82 6.30
C LEU A 96 -3.23 -4.51 7.78
N SER A 97 -1.99 -4.23 8.17
CA SER A 97 -1.71 -3.80 9.55
C SER A 97 -2.43 -2.49 9.92
N VAL A 98 -2.68 -1.60 8.97
CA VAL A 98 -3.44 -0.37 9.17
C VAL A 98 -4.93 -0.67 9.30
N VAL A 99 -5.54 -1.31 8.29
CA VAL A 99 -7.00 -1.49 8.25
C VAL A 99 -7.49 -2.48 9.31
N LEU A 100 -6.68 -3.46 9.70
CA LEU A 100 -7.02 -4.37 10.81
C LEU A 100 -6.88 -3.72 12.19
N ALA A 101 -6.39 -2.48 12.30
CA ALA A 101 -6.29 -1.78 13.58
C ALA A 101 -7.65 -1.56 14.23
N LYS A 102 -8.71 -1.36 13.43
CA LYS A 102 -10.12 -1.31 13.86
C LYS A 102 -10.77 -2.70 14.03
N GLY A 103 -9.99 -3.77 13.90
CA GLY A 103 -10.42 -5.15 14.13
C GLY A 103 -11.12 -5.84 12.95
N HIS A 104 -11.33 -5.15 11.83
CA HIS A 104 -11.92 -5.75 10.62
C HIS A 104 -11.46 -5.03 9.35
N VAL A 105 -11.59 -5.67 8.20
CA VAL A 105 -11.33 -5.08 6.87
C VAL A 105 -12.65 -4.96 6.12
N SER A 106 -12.94 -3.79 5.56
CA SER A 106 -14.11 -3.63 4.70
C SER A 106 -13.85 -4.17 3.29
N GLU A 107 -14.92 -4.52 2.57
CA GLU A 107 -14.80 -5.06 1.21
C GLU A 107 -14.07 -4.09 0.27
N ARG A 108 -14.34 -2.77 0.37
CA ARG A 108 -13.69 -1.76 -0.45
C ARG A 108 -12.19 -1.64 -0.16
N GLN A 109 -11.80 -1.70 1.12
CA GLN A 109 -10.39 -1.71 1.53
C GLN A 109 -9.68 -2.95 0.98
N ALA A 110 -10.29 -4.14 1.11
CA ALA A 110 -9.73 -5.38 0.57
C ALA A 110 -9.56 -5.32 -0.96
N GLN A 111 -10.57 -4.83 -1.68
CA GLN A 111 -10.51 -4.64 -3.14
C GLN A 111 -9.40 -3.65 -3.53
N GLN A 112 -9.22 -2.56 -2.80
CA GLN A 112 -8.13 -1.61 -3.05
C GLN A 112 -6.75 -2.25 -2.82
N ILE A 113 -6.55 -2.98 -1.73
CA ILE A 113 -5.28 -3.70 -1.47
C ILE A 113 -4.94 -4.64 -2.63
N ILE A 114 -5.92 -5.44 -3.07
CA ILE A 114 -5.74 -6.36 -4.19
C ILE A 114 -5.48 -5.59 -5.50
N GLY A 115 -6.18 -4.47 -5.72
CA GLY A 115 -5.99 -3.60 -6.88
C GLY A 115 -4.57 -3.06 -6.99
N PHE A 116 -4.01 -2.54 -5.89
CA PHE A 116 -2.62 -2.08 -5.85
C PHE A 116 -1.63 -3.21 -6.12
N ALA A 117 -1.81 -4.37 -5.48
CA ALA A 117 -0.91 -5.50 -5.68
C ALA A 117 -0.93 -6.01 -7.12
N THR A 118 -2.12 -6.14 -7.72
CA THR A 118 -2.28 -6.61 -9.10
C THR A 118 -1.76 -5.59 -10.12
N ALA A 119 -1.97 -4.29 -9.89
CA ALA A 119 -1.42 -3.24 -10.75
C ALA A 119 0.12 -3.25 -10.77
N LEU A 120 0.76 -3.61 -9.65
CA LEU A 120 2.20 -3.81 -9.53
C LEU A 120 2.70 -5.16 -10.07
N GLY A 121 1.81 -5.95 -10.69
CA GLY A 121 2.17 -7.18 -11.39
C GLY A 121 2.18 -8.43 -10.51
N CYS A 122 1.53 -8.40 -9.34
CA CYS A 122 1.31 -9.60 -8.55
C CYS A 122 0.08 -10.38 -9.04
N THR A 123 0.17 -11.71 -9.06
CA THR A 123 -1.00 -12.57 -9.30
C THR A 123 -1.83 -12.74 -8.02
N ILE A 124 -3.06 -13.23 -8.16
CA ILE A 124 -3.94 -13.56 -7.03
C ILE A 124 -3.30 -14.61 -6.11
N GLU A 125 -2.60 -15.60 -6.67
CA GLU A 125 -1.85 -16.60 -5.90
C GLU A 125 -0.70 -15.97 -5.11
N GLU A 126 0.02 -15.02 -5.71
CA GLU A 126 1.10 -14.30 -5.02
C GLU A 126 0.54 -13.48 -3.86
N VAL A 127 -0.56 -12.75 -4.06
CA VAL A 127 -1.25 -12.00 -2.99
C VAL A 127 -1.72 -12.94 -1.87
N ARG A 128 -2.32 -14.09 -2.21
CA ARG A 128 -2.70 -15.12 -1.23
C ARG A 128 -1.49 -15.63 -0.43
N SER A 129 -0.33 -15.78 -1.07
CA SER A 129 0.89 -16.23 -0.39
C SER A 129 1.46 -15.19 0.58
N MET A 130 1.09 -13.90 0.42
CA MET A 130 1.51 -12.83 1.33
C MET A 130 0.72 -12.84 2.63
N THR A 131 -0.58 -13.16 2.58
CA THR A 131 -1.47 -13.18 3.75
C THR A 131 -2.74 -14.01 3.49
N ALA A 132 -3.18 -14.73 4.52
CA ALA A 132 -4.47 -15.42 4.54
C ALA A 132 -5.65 -14.47 4.83
N ASP A 133 -5.39 -13.28 5.37
CA ASP A 133 -6.46 -12.35 5.78
C ASP A 133 -7.31 -11.90 4.60
N LEU A 134 -6.76 -11.88 3.38
CA LEU A 134 -7.49 -11.48 2.16
C LEU A 134 -8.27 -12.62 1.47
N ASP A 135 -8.15 -13.87 1.94
CA ASP A 135 -8.77 -15.03 1.29
C ASP A 135 -10.28 -14.91 1.02
N PRO A 136 -11.11 -14.34 1.92
CA PRO A 136 -12.55 -14.19 1.68
C PRO A 136 -12.89 -13.38 0.42
N TRP A 137 -12.02 -12.43 0.06
CA TRP A 137 -12.22 -11.55 -1.09
C TRP A 137 -11.53 -12.08 -2.35
N LEU A 138 -10.37 -12.73 -2.21
CA LEU A 138 -9.69 -13.39 -3.33
C LEU A 138 -10.52 -14.55 -3.92
N ALA A 139 -11.37 -15.20 -3.11
CA ALA A 139 -12.26 -16.25 -3.57
C ALA A 139 -13.35 -15.77 -4.55
N GLN A 140 -13.69 -14.48 -4.52
CA GLN A 140 -14.76 -13.88 -5.31
C GLN A 140 -14.30 -13.39 -6.69
N LEU A 141 -12.98 -13.33 -6.92
CA LEU A 141 -12.35 -12.88 -8.16
C LEU A 141 -12.06 -14.04 -9.15
N ARG A 142 -12.60 -15.23 -8.88
CA ARG A 142 -12.43 -16.45 -9.69
C ARG A 142 -13.48 -16.59 -10.78
#